data_AF-A0A4R9WVK2-F1
#
_entry.id   AF-A0A4R9WVK2-F1
#
_cell.length_a   1.000
_cell.length_b   1.000
_cell.length_c   1.000
_cell.angle_alpha   90.00
_cell.angle_beta   90.00
_cell.angle_gamma   90.00
#
_symmetry.space_group_name_H-M   'P 1'
#
loop_
_entity.id
_entity.type
_entity.pdbx_description
1 polymer ?
#
loop_
_entity_poly.entity_id
_entity_poly.type
_entity_poly.pdbx_seq_one_letter_code
_entity_poly.pdbx_strand_id
1 'polypeptide(L)'
;YQLFEPSGGVLHYIQSRRLLAAHVALSDPADSRRIVQIAEAFGFSSAANFSRAFSKEFGYSPREGRRTTVLPRPAHSVSLGEHDKASSFEGWLKALGS
;
A
#
# COMPACT_ATOMS: atom_id res chain seq x y z
N TYR A 1 10.57 -11.92 -22.00
CA TYR A 1 10.29 -12.61 -20.73
C TYR A 1 11.50 -12.84 -19.82
N GLN A 2 12.74 -12.45 -20.19
CA GLN A 2 13.94 -12.62 -19.34
C GLN A 2 14.55 -11.34 -18.77
N LEU A 3 13.97 -10.16 -19.06
CA LEU A 3 14.54 -8.88 -18.60
C LEU A 3 14.36 -8.64 -17.08
N PHE A 4 13.63 -9.50 -16.36
CA PHE A 4 13.29 -9.35 -14.95
C PHE A 4 13.82 -10.47 -14.04
N GLU A 5 14.47 -11.49 -14.60
CA GLU A 5 15.03 -12.64 -13.87
C GLU A 5 16.00 -12.26 -12.72
N PRO A 6 16.89 -11.25 -12.84
CA PRO A 6 17.81 -10.92 -11.75
C PRO A 6 17.11 -10.36 -10.49
N SER A 7 15.83 -9.99 -10.62
CA SER A 7 15.06 -9.30 -9.58
C SER A 7 13.81 -10.05 -9.12
N GLY A 8 13.48 -11.23 -9.67
CA GLY A 8 12.28 -11.99 -9.29
C GLY A 8 11.09 -11.89 -10.27
N GLY A 9 11.33 -11.48 -11.51
CA GLY A 9 10.34 -11.51 -12.59
C GLY A 9 9.35 -10.34 -12.60
N VAL A 10 8.42 -10.35 -13.57
CA VAL A 10 7.34 -9.35 -13.70
C VAL A 10 6.46 -9.29 -12.44
N LEU A 11 6.32 -10.42 -11.74
CA LEU A 11 5.57 -10.48 -10.48
C LEU A 11 6.22 -9.62 -9.39
N HIS A 12 7.55 -9.66 -9.25
CA HIS A 12 8.25 -8.79 -8.31
C HIS A 12 8.12 -7.33 -8.69
N TYR A 13 8.21 -6.99 -9.98
CA TYR A 13 7.99 -5.62 -10.45
C TYR A 13 6.58 -5.11 -10.10
N ILE A 14 5.54 -5.90 -10.36
CA ILE A 14 4.16 -5.57 -10.00
C ILE A 14 4.03 -5.43 -8.47
N GLN A 15 4.68 -6.30 -7.72
CA GLN A 15 4.67 -6.27 -6.26
C GLN A 15 5.33 -4.99 -5.71
N SER A 16 6.52 -4.61 -6.19
CA SER A 16 7.18 -3.34 -5.81
C SER A 16 6.32 -2.14 -6.15
N ARG A 17 5.65 -2.14 -7.32
CA ARG A 17 4.72 -1.07 -7.71
C ARG A 17 3.53 -0.97 -6.74
N ARG A 18 2.94 -2.10 -6.34
CA ARG A 18 1.87 -2.15 -5.32
C ARG A 18 2.35 -1.68 -3.94
N LEU A 19 3.56 -2.07 -3.55
CA LEU A 19 4.17 -1.63 -2.29
C LEU A 19 4.40 -0.12 -2.26
N LEU A 20 4.87 0.45 -3.37
CA LEU A 20 5.04 1.90 -3.51
C LEU A 20 3.70 2.65 -3.41
N ALA A 21 2.65 2.14 -4.05
CA ALA A 21 1.30 2.69 -3.95
C ALA A 21 0.80 2.70 -2.49
N ALA A 22 0.97 1.57 -1.81
CA ALA A 22 0.59 1.42 -0.41
C ALA A 22 1.42 2.32 0.52
N HIS A 23 2.70 2.53 0.20
CA HIS A 23 3.55 3.46 0.92
C HIS A 23 3.01 4.90 0.82
N VAL A 24 2.68 5.36 -0.39
CA VAL A 24 2.08 6.70 -0.58
C VAL A 24 0.78 6.84 0.23
N ALA A 25 -0.10 5.83 0.20
CA ALA A 25 -1.33 5.85 0.99
C ALA A 25 -1.08 5.86 2.51
N LEU A 26 -0.08 5.11 2.99
CA LEU A 26 0.30 5.11 4.41
C LEU A 26 0.91 6.44 4.86
N SER A 27 1.58 7.15 3.95
CA SER A 27 2.14 8.47 4.23
C SER A 27 1.10 9.59 4.20
N ASP A 28 -0.07 9.38 3.60
CA ASP A 28 -1.14 10.38 3.60
C ASP A 28 -1.81 10.47 4.98
N PRO A 29 -1.68 11.59 5.71
CA PRO A 29 -2.33 11.76 7.00
C PRO A 29 -3.86 11.87 6.89
N ALA A 30 -4.41 12.16 5.70
CA ALA A 30 -5.86 12.14 5.45
C ALA A 30 -6.39 10.71 5.33
N ASP A 31 -5.54 9.72 5.03
CA ASP A 31 -5.91 8.32 4.98
C ASP A 31 -5.94 7.70 6.39
N SER A 32 -7.14 7.57 6.92
CA SER A 32 -7.40 6.97 8.24
C SER A 32 -7.55 5.45 8.21
N ARG A 33 -7.53 4.81 7.03
CA ARG A 33 -7.77 3.36 6.87
C ARG A 33 -6.79 2.52 7.67
N ARG A 34 -7.24 1.34 8.12
CA ARG A 34 -6.37 0.38 8.80
C ARG A 34 -5.33 -0.16 7.82
N ILE A 35 -4.13 -0.52 8.32
CA ILE A 35 -3.05 -1.09 7.49
C ILE A 35 -3.55 -2.31 6.69
N VAL A 36 -4.43 -3.14 7.28
CA VAL A 36 -5.05 -4.28 6.59
C VAL A 36 -5.94 -3.86 5.42
N GLN A 37 -6.71 -2.77 5.54
CA GLN A 37 -7.56 -2.26 4.46
C GLN A 37 -6.72 -1.69 3.33
N ILE A 38 -5.62 -0.99 3.65
CA ILE A 38 -4.65 -0.52 2.67
C ILE A 38 -4.02 -1.72 1.94
N ALA A 39 -3.56 -2.73 2.68
CA ALA A 39 -2.99 -3.95 2.09
C ALA A 39 -3.98 -4.62 1.11
N GLU A 40 -5.24 -4.78 1.53
CA GLU A 40 -6.28 -5.40 0.69
C GLU A 40 -6.58 -4.56 -0.56
N ALA A 41 -6.65 -3.23 -0.44
CA ALA A 41 -6.89 -2.31 -1.54
C ALA A 41 -5.80 -2.35 -2.62
N PHE A 42 -4.55 -2.66 -2.23
CA PHE A 42 -3.41 -2.83 -3.14
C PHE A 42 -3.15 -4.30 -3.51
N GLY A 43 -4.11 -5.20 -3.25
CA GLY A 43 -4.10 -6.57 -3.75
C GLY A 43 -3.23 -7.54 -2.94
N PHE A 44 -2.99 -7.26 -1.65
CA PHE A 44 -2.37 -8.22 -0.73
C PHE A 44 -3.46 -9.06 -0.05
N SER A 45 -3.23 -10.38 -0.01
CA SER A 45 -4.17 -11.34 0.59
C SER A 45 -4.20 -11.29 2.12
N SER A 46 -3.14 -10.80 2.76
CA SER A 46 -3.07 -10.65 4.22
C SER A 46 -2.17 -9.48 4.61
N ALA A 47 -2.49 -8.86 5.74
CA ALA A 47 -1.67 -7.81 6.35
C ALA A 47 -0.27 -8.33 6.74
N ALA A 48 -0.14 -9.61 7.09
CA ALA A 48 1.15 -10.22 7.43
C ALA A 48 2.06 -10.33 6.19
N ASN A 49 1.52 -10.79 5.06
CA ASN A 49 2.25 -10.87 3.79
C ASN A 49 2.67 -9.47 3.32
N PHE A 50 1.74 -8.52 3.40
CA PHE A 50 2.03 -7.12 3.11
C PHE A 50 3.15 -6.56 4.00
N SER A 51 3.07 -6.75 5.31
CA SER A 51 4.06 -6.18 6.24
C SER A 51 5.46 -6.76 5.99
N ARG A 52 5.57 -8.06 5.72
CA ARG A 52 6.85 -8.70 5.38
C ARG A 52 7.43 -8.16 4.08
N ALA A 53 6.60 -8.07 3.04
CA ALA A 53 7.03 -7.56 1.74
C ALA A 53 7.40 -6.06 1.81
N PHE A 54 6.61 -5.25 2.51
CA PHE A 54 6.84 -3.84 2.72
C PHE A 54 8.14 -3.58 3.49
N SER A 55 8.35 -4.28 4.61
CA SER A 55 9.59 -4.13 5.38
C SER A 55 10.82 -4.62 4.62
N LYS A 56 10.67 -5.66 3.79
CA LYS A 56 11.75 -6.11 2.92
C LYS A 56 12.12 -5.06 1.87
N GLU A 57 11.14 -4.33 1.34
CA GLU A 57 11.36 -3.31 0.30
C GLU A 57 11.85 -1.97 0.86
N PHE A 58 11.27 -1.50 1.96
CA PHE A 58 11.53 -0.14 2.49
C PHE A 58 12.43 -0.10 3.73
N GLY A 59 12.72 -1.25 4.35
CA GLY A 59 13.58 -1.33 5.53
C GLY A 59 12.91 -1.00 6.87
N TYR A 60 11.61 -0.66 6.89
CA TYR A 60 10.83 -0.40 8.10
C TYR A 60 9.39 -0.92 7.98
N SER A 61 8.63 -0.97 9.07
CA SER A 61 7.27 -1.50 9.06
C SER A 61 6.25 -0.51 8.49
N PRO A 62 5.13 -0.98 7.92
CA PRO A 62 4.02 -0.11 7.48
C PRO A 62 3.53 0.85 8.56
N ARG A 63 3.56 0.40 9.82
CA ARG A 63 3.17 1.21 10.97
C ARG A 63 4.14 2.35 11.22
N GLU A 64 5.44 2.12 11.04
CA GLU A 64 6.45 3.17 11.13
C GLU A 64 6.31 4.16 9.97
N GLY A 65 6.09 3.68 8.74
CA GLY A 65 5.83 4.56 7.58
C GLY A 65 4.67 5.53 7.79
N ARG A 66 3.61 5.09 8.49
CA ARG A 66 2.49 5.96 8.88
C ARG A 66 2.83 6.94 9.99
N ARG A 67 3.66 6.54 10.96
CA ARG A 67 4.03 7.39 12.11
C ARG A 67 4.92 8.55 11.71
N THR A 68 5.74 8.39 10.67
CA THR A 68 6.64 9.44 10.17
C THR A 68 5.90 10.69 9.68
N THR A 69 4.57 10.60 9.44
CA THR A 69 3.78 11.73 8.91
C THR A 69 2.88 12.39 9.97
N VAL A 70 2.85 11.85 11.19
CA VAL A 70 2.03 12.37 12.28
C VAL A 70 2.71 13.59 12.91
N LEU A 71 2.53 14.75 12.28
CA LEU A 71 2.27 15.97 13.04
C LEU A 71 0.87 15.82 13.67
N PRO A 72 0.66 16.21 14.94
CA PRO A 72 -0.55 15.88 15.67
C PRO A 72 -1.75 16.68 15.14
N ARG A 73 -2.75 15.97 14.59
CA ARG A 73 -4.09 16.53 14.32
C ARG A 73 -5.11 15.82 15.22
N PRO A 74 -5.95 16.55 15.98
CA PRO A 74 -6.89 15.94 16.90
C PRO A 74 -8.05 15.25 16.17
N ALA A 75 -8.64 14.29 16.88
CA ALA A 75 -9.55 13.25 16.42
C ALA A 75 -10.80 13.75 15.68
N HIS A 76 -11.07 13.13 14.54
CA HIS A 76 -12.45 12.94 14.06
C HIS A 76 -12.62 11.50 13.58
N SER A 77 -13.50 10.78 14.27
CA SER A 77 -13.95 9.43 13.95
C SER A 77 -14.77 9.43 12.66
N VAL A 78 -14.52 8.45 11.78
CA VAL A 78 -15.47 8.10 10.71
C VAL A 78 -15.67 6.59 10.66
N SER A 79 -16.93 6.20 10.84
CA SER A 79 -17.50 4.92 10.46
C SER A 79 -17.54 4.80 8.93
N LEU A 80 -17.39 3.57 8.39
CA LEU A 80 -18.01 2.98 7.18
C LEU A 80 -17.11 1.79 6.75
N GLY A 81 -17.60 0.57 6.55
CA GLY A 81 -18.83 0.24 5.84
C GLY A 81 -18.52 0.22 4.34
N GLU A 82 -18.29 -0.98 3.80
CA GLU A 82 -18.23 -1.33 2.37
C GLU A 82 -17.31 -0.52 1.44
N HIS A 83 -16.17 -1.12 1.02
CA HIS A 83 -15.54 -0.66 -0.22
C HIS A 83 -15.01 -1.82 -1.09
N ASP A 84 -15.65 -1.87 -2.26
CA ASP A 84 -15.40 -2.60 -3.49
C ASP A 84 -13.91 -2.72 -3.88
N LYS A 85 -13.41 -3.96 -3.84
CA LYS A 85 -11.99 -4.33 -4.11
C LYS A 85 -11.52 -4.02 -5.53
N ALA A 86 -12.43 -3.85 -6.49
CA ALA A 86 -12.08 -3.68 -7.91
C ALA A 86 -11.61 -2.26 -8.24
N SER A 87 -12.18 -1.23 -7.60
CA SER A 87 -11.93 0.17 -7.96
C SER A 87 -10.58 0.74 -7.48
N SER A 88 -9.97 0.21 -6.41
CA SER A 88 -8.82 0.87 -5.76
C SER A 88 -7.45 0.63 -6.42
N PHE A 89 -7.21 -0.51 -7.06
CA PHE A 89 -5.92 -0.81 -7.72
C PHE A 89 -5.90 -0.37 -9.18
N GLU A 90 -7.01 -0.54 -9.90
CA GLU A 90 -7.11 -0.13 -11.31
C GLU A 90 -7.10 1.40 -11.47
N GLY A 91 -7.78 2.13 -10.59
CA GLY A 91 -7.74 3.60 -10.58
C GLY A 91 -6.32 4.13 -10.38
N TRP A 92 -5.54 3.47 -9.53
CA TRP A 92 -4.14 3.83 -9.31
C TRP A 92 -3.25 3.52 -10.53
N LEU A 93 -3.48 2.39 -11.20
CA LEU A 93 -2.75 2.08 -12.44
C LEU A 93 -3.03 3.10 -13.55
N LYS A 94 -4.27 3.58 -13.65
CA LYS A 94 -4.66 4.63 -14.60
C LYS A 94 -3.94 5.96 -14.30
N ALA A 95 -3.76 6.31 -13.02
CA ALA A 95 -3.16 7.58 -12.60
C ALA A 95 -1.63 7.68 -12.85
N LEU A 96 -0.92 6.57 -13.08
CA LEU A 96 0.52 6.56 -13.36
C LEU A 96 0.89 6.42 -14.84
N GLY A 97 -0.11 6.41 -15.72
CA GLY A 97 0.05 6.24 -17.17
C GLY A 97 -0.40 7.45 -17.98
N SER A 98 -0.44 8.65 -17.39
CA SER A 98 -0.77 9.93 -18.07
C SER A 98 0.29 10.98 -17.79
#